data_AF-A0A349DAJ3-F1
#
_entry.id   AF-A0A349DAJ3-F1
#
_cell.length_a   1.000
_cell.length_b   1.000
_cell.length_c   1.000
_cell.angle_alpha   90.00
_cell.angle_beta   90.00
_cell.angle_gamma   90.00
#
_symmetry.space_group_name_H-M   'P 1'
#
loop_
_entity.id
_entity.type
_entity.pdbx_description
1 polymer ?
#
loop_
_entity_poly.entity_id
_entity_poly.type
_entity_poly.pdbx_seq_one_letter_code
_entity_poly.pdbx_strand_id
1 'polypeptide(L)' 'MGSSLNGFVKLHRKLIAWGWYQDYVVKDVFLHLLLTANFKDSQWRGITLKKGQLITGSKRLADDLGFTRQQVRTA' A
#
# COMPACT_ATOMS: atom_id res chain seq x y z
N MET A 1 1.35 17.46 -14.67
CA MET A 1 0.76 18.26 -13.58
C MET A 1 0.88 17.43 -12.31
N GLY A 2 1.97 17.64 -11.56
CA GLY A 2 2.25 16.86 -10.36
C GLY A 2 1.34 17.28 -9.24
N SER A 3 0.33 16.47 -8.94
CA SER A 3 -0.37 16.54 -7.65
C SER A 3 0.69 16.36 -6.56
N SER A 4 0.96 17.43 -5.82
CA SER A 4 1.85 17.40 -4.66
C SER A 4 1.29 16.38 -3.68
N LEU A 5 1.92 15.19 -3.62
CA LEU A 5 1.65 14.18 -2.60
C LEU A 5 2.07 14.76 -1.25
N ASN A 6 1.19 15.57 -0.67
CA ASN A 6 1.41 16.26 0.58
C ASN A 6 1.03 15.34 1.74
N GLY A 7 1.99 15.03 2.61
CA GLY A 7 1.75 14.26 3.82
C GLY A 7 2.85 13.26 4.13
N PHE A 8 2.69 12.55 5.25
CA PHE A 8 3.60 11.48 5.66
C PHE A 8 2.84 10.43 6.47
N VAL A 9 3.34 9.20 6.42
CA VAL A 9 2.90 8.10 7.29
C VAL A 9 3.93 7.93 8.39
N LYS A 10 3.50 7.95 9.66
CA LYS A 10 4.39 7.63 10.78
C LYS A 10 4.53 6.12 10.90
N LEU A 11 5.76 5.61 10.82
CA LEU A 11 6.07 4.20 11.02
C LEU A 11 6.76 4.01 12.37
N HIS A 12 6.33 3.01 13.13
CA HIS A 12 6.95 2.68 14.41
C HIS A 12 8.21 1.83 14.19
N ARG A 13 9.33 2.15 14.85
CA ARG A 13 10.61 1.43 14.68
C ARG A 13 10.55 -0.06 15.03
N LYS A 14 9.59 -0.47 15.88
CA LYS A 14 9.27 -1.88 16.16
C LYS A 14 8.90 -2.69 14.90
N LEU A 15 8.58 -2.05 13.77
CA LEU A 15 8.40 -2.76 12.51
C LEU A 15 9.67 -3.55 12.11
N ILE A 16 10.86 -3.12 12.54
CA ILE A 16 12.12 -3.85 12.29
C ILE A 16 12.12 -5.22 13.00
N ALA A 17 11.46 -5.31 14.15
CA ALA A 17 11.33 -6.56 14.91
C ALA A 17 10.16 -7.43 14.41
N TRP A 18 9.41 -6.96 13.40
CA TRP A 18 8.37 -7.76 12.76
C TRP A 18 9.03 -8.86 11.93
N GLY A 19 8.63 -10.12 12.13
CA GLY A 19 9.28 -11.27 11.48
C GLY A 19 9.34 -11.18 9.94
N TRP A 20 8.41 -10.46 9.33
CA TRP A 20 8.32 -10.26 7.88
C TRP A 20 9.14 -9.07 7.37
N TYR A 21 9.83 -8.33 8.24
CA TYR A 21 10.64 -7.20 7.82
C TYR A 21 11.81 -7.60 6.89
N GLN A 22 12.28 -8.85 7.02
CA GLN A 22 13.30 -9.41 6.15
C GLN A 22 12.74 -9.91 4.81
N ASP A 23 11.42 -10.14 4.71
CA ASP A 23 10.76 -10.47 3.46
C ASP A 23 10.47 -9.17 2.70
N TYR A 24 11.23 -8.94 1.63
CA TYR A 24 11.12 -7.72 0.84
C TYR A 24 9.76 -7.59 0.15
N VAL A 25 9.14 -8.68 -0.30
CA VAL A 25 7.84 -8.61 -0.98
C VAL A 25 6.76 -8.22 0.02
N VAL A 26 6.73 -8.87 1.18
CA VAL A 26 5.73 -8.58 2.24
C VAL A 26 5.89 -7.16 2.75
N LYS A 27 7.13 -6.77 3.07
CA LYS A 27 7.45 -5.43 3.56
C LYS A 27 7.06 -4.35 2.54
N ASP A 28 7.39 -4.53 1.27
CA ASP A 28 7.15 -3.53 0.23
C ASP A 28 5.65 -3.41 -0.08
N VAL A 29 4.91 -4.54 -0.14
CA VAL A 29 3.44 -4.53 -0.26
C VAL A 29 2.81 -3.81 0.93
N PHE A 30 3.25 -4.12 2.15
CA PHE A 30 2.73 -3.49 3.36
C PHE A 30 2.95 -1.96 3.36
N LEU A 31 4.16 -1.51 3.04
CA LEU A 31 4.48 -0.08 2.97
C LEU A 31 3.71 0.62 1.86
N HIS A 32 3.55 -0.02 0.69
CA HIS A 32 2.77 0.52 -0.42
C HIS A 32 1.32 0.75 -0.03
N LEU A 33 0.69 -0.23 0.64
CA LEU A 33 -0.69 -0.10 1.11
C LEU A 33 -0.84 1.06 2.10
N LEU A 34 0.10 1.23 3.03
CA LEU A 34 0.06 2.36 3.98
C LEU A 34 0.17 3.72 3.28
N LEU A 35 1.00 3.83 2.25
CA LEU A 35 1.23 5.07 1.52
C LEU A 35 0.09 5.40 0.54
N THR A 36 -0.56 4.38 -0.01
CA THR A 36 -1.60 4.55 -1.04
C THR A 36 -3.02 4.51 -0.51
N ALA A 37 -3.23 4.04 0.73
CA ALA A 37 -4.54 4.08 1.38
C ALA A 37 -5.07 5.51 1.54
N ASN A 38 -6.39 5.65 1.43
CA ASN A 38 -7.04 6.96 1.49
C ASN A 38 -6.83 7.64 2.85
N PHE A 39 -6.31 8.87 2.85
CA PHE A 39 -6.16 9.66 4.07
C PHE A 39 -7.48 10.23 4.60
N LYS A 40 -8.45 10.46 3.71
CA LYS A 40 -9.80 10.94 4.00
C LYS A 40 -10.80 10.17 3.16
N ASP A 41 -12.06 10.19 3.56
CA ASP A 41 -13.13 9.60 2.76
C ASP A 41 -13.15 10.20 1.35
N SER A 42 -13.30 9.34 0.35
CA SER A 42 -13.33 9.72 -1.05
C SER A 42 -14.41 8.95 -1.80
N GLN A 43 -14.83 9.46 -2.95
CA GLN A 43 -15.76 8.75 -3.82
C GLN A 43 -15.03 8.21 -5.04
N TRP A 44 -15.26 6.94 -5.34
CA TRP A 44 -14.71 6.28 -6.50
C TRP A 44 -15.79 5.47 -7.21
N ARG A 45 -16.14 5.86 -8.43
CA ARG A 45 -17.17 5.18 -9.27
C ARG A 45 -18.48 4.91 -8.53
N GLY A 46 -18.95 5.87 -7.73
CA GLY A 46 -20.17 5.75 -6.93
C GLY A 46 -20.02 4.94 -5.63
N ILE A 47 -18.83 4.45 -5.32
CA ILE A 47 -18.50 3.77 -4.07
C ILE A 47 -17.81 4.77 -3.15
N THR A 48 -18.35 4.94 -1.94
CA THR A 48 -17.69 5.71 -0.87
C THR A 48 -16.57 4.87 -0.27
N LEU A 49 -15.33 5.29 -0.51
CA LEU A 49 -14.15 4.74 0.15
C LEU A 49 -13.87 5.52 1.42
N LYS A 50 -13.88 4.82 2.54
CA LYS A 50 -13.55 5.41 3.84
C LYS A 50 -12.04 5.60 3.98
N LYS A 51 -11.65 6.46 4.91
CA LYS A 51 -10.27 6.59 5.37
C LYS A 51 -9.66 5.22 5.69
N GLY A 52 -8.43 5.00 5.24
CA GLY A 52 -7.69 3.75 5.39
C GLY A 52 -8.03 2.68 4.36
N GLN A 53 -9.02 2.92 3.50
CA GLN A 53 -9.37 1.99 2.42
C GLN A 53 -8.64 2.33 1.12
N LEU A 54 -8.38 1.29 0.34
CA LEU A 54 -7.80 1.37 -1.00
C LEU A 54 -8.48 0.32 -1.88
N ILE A 55 -8.80 0.70 -3.12
CA ILE A 55 -9.19 -0.26 -4.16
C ILE A 55 -7.94 -0.61 -4.95
N THR A 56 -7.51 -1.86 -4.84
CA THR A 56 -6.39 -2.39 -5.62
C THR A 56 -6.61 -3.87 -5.90
N GLY A 57 -5.78 -4.46 -6.75
CA GLY A 57 -5.76 -5.88 -7.05
C GLY A 57 -4.33 -6.39 -7.20
N SER A 58 -4.12 -7.70 -7.08
CA SER A 58 -2.77 -8.29 -7.06
C SER A 58 -1.95 -7.96 -8.31
N LYS A 59 -2.60 -7.80 -9.47
CA LYS A 59 -1.91 -7.39 -10.70
C LYS A 59 -1.42 -5.94 -10.60
N ARG A 60 -2.29 -5.03 -10.17
CA ARG A 60 -1.93 -3.62 -10.01
C ARG A 60 -0.82 -3.43 -8.97
N LEU A 61 -0.90 -4.12 -7.84
CA LEU A 61 0.15 -4.11 -6.82
C LEU A 61 1.49 -4.62 -7.37
N ALA A 62 1.46 -5.69 -8.16
CA ALA A 62 2.63 -6.25 -8.81
C ALA A 62 3.26 -5.25 -9.80
N ASP A 63 2.42 -4.60 -10.63
CA ASP A 63 2.86 -3.57 -11.58
C ASP A 63 3.44 -2.33 -10.86
N ASP A 64 2.79 -1.87 -9.79
CA ASP A 64 3.23 -0.70 -9.01
C ASP A 64 4.57 -0.95 -8.28
N LEU A 65 4.83 -2.20 -7.86
CA LEU A 65 6.01 -2.58 -7.06
C LEU A 65 7.12 -3.27 -7.86
N GLY A 66 6.89 -3.58 -9.14
CA GLY A 66 7.87 -4.30 -9.97
C GLY A 66 8.03 -5.79 -9.59
N PHE A 67 7.01 -6.39 -8.97
CA PHE A 67 6.99 -7.82 -8.64
C PHE A 67 6.17 -8.62 -9.64
N THR A 68 6.29 -9.94 -9.58
CA THR A 68 5.33 -10.82 -10.26
C THR A 68 4.02 -10.89 -9.49
N ARG A 69 2.91 -11.12 -10.20
CA ARG A 69 1.59 -11.35 -9.57
C ARG A 69 1.63 -12.50 -8.56
N GLN A 70 2.44 -13.53 -8.80
CA GLN A 70 2.56 -14.66 -7.90
C GLN A 70 3.24 -14.27 -6.60
N GLN A 71 4.36 -13.53 -6.65
CA GLN A 71 5.05 -13.02 -5.45
C GLN A 71 4.08 -12.21 -4.57
N VAL A 72 3.31 -11.30 -5.17
CA VAL A 72 2.32 -10.48 -4.42
C VAL A 72 1.18 -11.33 -3.83
N ARG A 73 0.82 -12.45 -4.44
CA ARG A 73 -0.28 -13.31 -3.97
C ARG A 73 0.15 -14.27 -2.85
N THR A 74 1.45 -14.52 -2.71
CA THR A 74 2.03 -15.38 -1.68
C THR A 74 2.72 -14.61 -0.56
N ALA A 75 2.70 -13.27 -0.64
CA ALA A 75 3.07 -12.37 0.43
C ALA A 75 2.00 -12.34 1.53
#